data_AF-A0AAW0WFM1-F1
#
_entry.id   AF-A0AAW0WFM1-F1
#
_cell.length_a   1.000
_cell.length_b   1.000
_cell.length_c   1.000
_cell.angle_alpha   90.00
_cell.angle_beta   90.00
_cell.angle_gamma   90.00
#
_symmetry.space_group_name_H-M   'P 1'
#
loop_
_entity.id
_entity.type
_entity.pdbx_description
1 polymer ?
#
loop_
_entity_poly.entity_id
_entity_poly.type
_entity_poly.pdbx_seq_one_letter_code
_entity_poly.pdbx_strand_id
1 'polypeptide(L)'
;MATSLEAQLKKLAAPQTSILDYKRIRRSILFDPSEAAKYGRDTYFDIGKNGFEELVETNRDFLEFENSLFGKTAKDVQRAVKDRSANTLLDKSIEQFLLLLSPYLEKQAALQALEWLVYRCTRMKAT
;
A
#
# COMPACT_ATOMS: atom_id res chain seq x y z
N MET A 1 43.11 28.49 -0.31
CA MET A 1 42.57 28.32 -1.67
C MET A 1 41.68 27.10 -1.64
N ALA A 2 40.37 27.25 -1.84
CA ALA A 2 39.42 26.13 -1.76
C ALA A 2 39.60 25.22 -2.98
N THR A 3 39.64 23.91 -2.77
CA THR A 3 39.86 22.95 -3.85
C THR A 3 38.63 22.85 -4.75
N SER A 4 38.83 22.55 -6.05
CA SER A 4 37.74 22.39 -7.03
C SER A 4 36.65 21.41 -6.55
N LEU A 5 37.06 20.40 -5.78
CA LEU A 5 36.18 19.40 -5.18
C LEU A 5 35.30 19.98 -4.05
N GLU A 6 35.81 20.87 -3.20
CA GLU A 6 35.02 21.57 -2.18
C GLU A 6 33.99 22.53 -2.80
N ALA A 7 34.35 23.19 -3.91
CA ALA A 7 33.42 24.04 -4.64
C ALA A 7 32.31 23.21 -5.31
N GLN A 8 32.65 22.03 -5.85
CA GLN A 8 31.68 21.08 -6.41
C GLN A 8 30.77 20.48 -5.33
N LEU A 9 31.31 20.11 -4.16
CA LEU A 9 30.55 19.65 -3.01
C LEU A 9 29.60 20.72 -2.47
N LYS A 10 30.03 21.98 -2.38
CA LYS A 10 29.14 23.10 -2.00
C LYS A 10 28.05 23.39 -3.04
N LYS A 11 28.32 23.14 -4.32
CA LYS A 11 27.31 23.28 -5.40
C LYS A 11 26.29 22.13 -5.39
N LEU A 12 26.72 20.93 -4.98
CA LEU A 12 25.87 19.76 -4.76
C LEU A 12 25.14 19.80 -3.40
N ALA A 13 25.63 20.59 -2.45
CA ALA A 13 24.93 20.94 -1.22
C ALA A 13 23.78 21.90 -1.52
N ALA A 14 22.77 21.39 -2.23
CA ALA A 14 21.45 21.98 -2.25
C ALA A 14 20.94 22.12 -0.79
N PRO A 15 20.04 23.07 -0.48
CA PRO A 15 19.45 23.23 0.85
C PRO A 15 18.49 22.08 1.26
N GLN A 16 18.72 20.87 0.75
CA GLN A 16 17.82 19.72 0.80
C GLN A 16 18.21 18.66 1.84
N THR A 17 19.04 18.98 2.83
CA THR A 17 19.28 18.07 3.97
C THR A 17 18.45 18.41 5.20
N SER A 18 17.75 19.56 5.22
CA SER A 18 16.91 20.01 6.34
C SER A 18 15.40 19.80 6.14
N ILE A 19 14.96 19.18 5.03
CA ILE A 19 13.54 18.81 4.79
C ILE A 19 13.36 17.28 4.87
N LEU A 20 14.17 16.61 5.69
CA LEU A 20 14.00 15.20 6.01
C LEU A 20 13.21 14.98 7.31
N ASP A 21 12.44 15.98 7.74
CA ASP A 21 11.16 15.72 8.43
C ASP A 21 10.14 15.24 7.38
N TYR A 22 10.47 14.17 6.66
CA TYR A 22 9.47 13.40 5.94
C TYR A 22 8.68 12.64 7.01
N LYS A 23 7.84 13.37 7.76
CA LYS A 23 6.72 12.78 8.47
C LYS A 23 6.00 12.00 7.39
N ARG A 24 6.23 10.68 7.33
CA ARG A 24 5.62 9.78 6.36
C ARG A 24 4.14 9.76 6.71
N ILE A 25 3.40 10.77 6.28
CA ILE A 25 1.95 10.84 6.40
C ILE A 25 1.46 9.66 5.59
N ARG A 26 1.04 8.61 6.30
CA ARG A 26 0.47 7.43 5.67
C ARG A 26 -1.01 7.65 5.55
N ARG A 27 -1.53 7.46 4.34
CA ARG A 27 -2.97 7.42 4.13
C ARG A 27 -3.47 6.08 4.65
N SER A 28 -4.42 6.15 5.54
CA SER A 28 -5.05 5.03 6.21
C SER A 28 -6.52 5.39 6.36
N ILE A 29 -7.40 4.44 6.09
CA ILE A 29 -8.84 4.54 6.28
C ILE A 29 -9.16 4.32 7.77
N LEU A 30 -8.42 3.42 8.42
CA LEU A 30 -8.70 2.99 9.81
C LEU A 30 -7.97 3.77 10.91
N PHE A 31 -6.87 4.44 10.57
CA PHE A 31 -5.96 5.05 11.57
C PHE A 31 -5.61 6.48 11.20
N ASP A 32 -5.38 7.31 12.22
CA ASP A 32 -4.81 8.64 12.02
C ASP A 32 -3.43 8.53 11.32
N PRO A 33 -3.07 9.45 10.41
CA PRO A 33 -1.76 9.46 9.75
C PRO A 33 -0.56 9.33 10.70
N SER A 34 -0.68 9.80 11.95
CA SER A 34 0.36 9.68 12.98
C SER A 34 0.51 8.27 13.53
N GLU A 35 -0.60 7.53 13.66
CA GLU A 35 -0.63 6.14 14.12
C GLU A 35 -0.31 5.17 12.98
N ALA A 36 -0.84 5.45 11.79
CA ALA A 36 -0.58 4.69 10.58
C ALA A 36 0.92 4.60 10.25
N ALA A 37 1.68 5.66 10.55
CA ALA A 37 3.12 5.68 10.37
C ALA A 37 3.87 4.67 11.27
N LYS A 38 3.31 4.33 12.44
CA LYS A 38 3.89 3.40 13.42
C LYS A 38 3.74 1.94 13.01
N TYR A 39 2.62 1.60 12.38
CA TYR A 39 2.33 0.21 12.00
C TYR A 39 3.15 -0.25 10.79
N GLY A 40 3.53 -1.53 10.79
CA GLY A 40 4.33 -2.15 9.74
C GLY A 40 3.47 -2.76 8.63
N ARG A 41 4.09 -3.17 7.52
CA ARG A 41 3.40 -3.88 6.41
C ARG A 41 2.67 -5.11 6.92
N ASP A 42 3.30 -5.88 7.81
CA ASP A 42 2.70 -7.09 8.38
C ASP A 42 1.42 -6.81 9.13
N THR A 43 1.40 -5.76 9.97
CA THR A 43 0.20 -5.35 10.70
C THR A 43 -0.97 -5.05 9.76
N TYR A 44 -0.72 -4.29 8.69
CA TYR A 44 -1.75 -3.99 7.69
C TYR A 44 -2.23 -5.22 6.93
N PHE A 45 -1.31 -6.15 6.64
CA PHE A 45 -1.69 -7.41 6.02
C PHE A 45 -2.54 -8.26 6.95
N ASP A 46 -2.18 -8.38 8.22
CA ASP A 46 -2.93 -9.19 9.17
C ASP A 46 -4.33 -8.61 9.41
N ILE A 47 -4.45 -7.27 9.51
CA ILE A 47 -5.75 -6.59 9.56
C ILE A 47 -6.57 -6.88 8.30
N GLY A 48 -5.98 -6.72 7.12
CA GLY A 48 -6.68 -6.95 5.86
C GLY A 48 -7.06 -8.41 5.63
N LYS A 49 -6.20 -9.35 6.04
CA LYS A 49 -6.46 -10.79 5.95
C LYS A 49 -7.60 -11.19 6.89
N ASN A 50 -7.63 -10.67 8.12
CA ASN A 50 -8.71 -10.92 9.06
C ASN A 50 -10.06 -10.40 8.51
N GLY A 51 -10.07 -9.18 7.96
CA GLY A 51 -11.27 -8.65 7.31
C GLY A 51 -11.69 -9.47 6.09
N PHE A 52 -10.73 -9.95 5.30
CA PHE A 52 -11.00 -10.83 4.17
C PHE A 52 -11.61 -12.18 4.60
N GLU A 53 -11.10 -12.81 5.66
CA GLU A 53 -11.62 -14.07 6.18
C GLU A 53 -13.09 -13.92 6.64
N GLU A 54 -13.43 -12.83 7.33
CA GLU A 54 -14.81 -12.54 7.73
C GLU A 54 -15.74 -12.27 6.52
N LEU A 55 -15.21 -11.62 5.47
CA LEU A 55 -15.94 -11.42 4.21
C LEU A 55 -16.20 -12.76 3.49
N VAL A 56 -15.23 -13.68 3.51
CA VAL A 56 -15.36 -15.02 2.93
C VAL A 56 -16.42 -15.85 3.67
N GLU A 57 -16.48 -15.74 4.99
CA GLU A 57 -17.54 -16.38 5.78
C GLU A 57 -18.93 -15.85 5.42
N THR A 58 -19.03 -14.55 5.09
CA THR A 58 -20.28 -13.95 4.60
C THR A 58 -20.60 -14.35 3.16
N ASN A 59 -19.60 -14.28 2.26
CA ASN A 59 -19.73 -14.64 0.85
C ASN A 59 -18.47 -15.37 0.36
N ARG A 60 -18.64 -16.63 -0.05
CA ARG A 60 -17.56 -17.48 -0.55
C ARG A 60 -16.97 -17.04 -1.89
N ASP A 61 -17.66 -16.18 -2.65
CA ASP A 61 -17.13 -15.62 -3.90
C ASP A 61 -15.79 -14.90 -3.68
N PHE A 62 -15.54 -14.37 -2.47
CA PHE A 62 -14.28 -13.71 -2.16
C PHE A 62 -13.05 -14.64 -2.19
N LEU A 63 -13.22 -15.97 -2.08
CA LEU A 63 -12.10 -16.93 -2.05
C LEU A 63 -11.20 -16.86 -3.30
N GLU A 64 -11.73 -16.46 -4.45
CA GLU A 64 -10.92 -16.33 -5.68
C GLU A 64 -9.78 -15.31 -5.51
N PHE A 65 -9.95 -14.31 -4.64
CA PHE A 65 -8.98 -13.25 -4.39
C PHE A 65 -7.97 -13.59 -3.30
N GLU A 66 -8.15 -14.71 -2.57
CA GLU A 66 -7.26 -15.09 -1.47
C GLU A 66 -5.81 -15.23 -1.96
N ASN A 67 -5.59 -16.02 -3.01
CA ASN A 67 -4.24 -16.27 -3.52
C ASN A 67 -3.64 -15.08 -4.27
N SER A 68 -4.49 -14.22 -4.87
CA SER A 68 -4.06 -13.11 -5.72
C SER A 68 -3.76 -11.82 -4.91
N LEU A 69 -4.70 -11.41 -4.04
CA LEU A 69 -4.66 -10.13 -3.32
C LEU A 69 -4.26 -10.28 -1.85
N PHE A 70 -4.67 -11.37 -1.20
CA PHE A 70 -4.47 -11.62 0.24
C PHE A 70 -3.48 -12.77 0.52
N GLY A 71 -2.76 -13.23 -0.50
CA GLY A 71 -1.81 -14.33 -0.40
C GLY A 71 -0.51 -13.89 0.28
N LYS A 72 0.26 -14.84 0.81
CA LYS A 72 1.60 -14.56 1.38
C LYS A 72 2.53 -13.90 0.35
N THR A 73 2.41 -14.30 -0.92
CA THR A 73 3.12 -13.70 -2.05
C THR A 73 2.68 -12.26 -2.31
N ALA A 74 1.42 -11.91 -2.03
CA ALA A 74 0.92 -10.54 -2.21
C ALA A 74 1.62 -9.53 -1.29
N LYS A 75 2.18 -9.96 -0.14
CA LYS A 75 3.02 -9.12 0.73
C LYS A 75 4.30 -8.62 0.05
N ASP A 76 4.88 -9.44 -0.82
CA ASP A 76 6.18 -9.18 -1.43
C ASP A 76 6.07 -8.49 -2.80
N VAL A 77 4.92 -8.64 -3.46
CA VAL A 77 4.66 -8.05 -4.78
C VAL A 77 4.64 -6.52 -4.72
N GLN A 78 5.77 -5.91 -5.10
CA GLN A 78 5.89 -4.47 -5.36
C GLN A 78 5.47 -4.17 -6.79
N ARG A 79 4.38 -3.40 -6.94
CA ARG A 79 3.81 -2.96 -8.22
C ARG A 79 4.81 -2.18 -9.11
N ALA A 80 5.78 -1.50 -8.48
CA ALA A 80 6.83 -0.75 -9.16
C ALA A 80 7.87 -1.63 -9.89
N VAL A 81 7.95 -2.92 -9.55
CA VAL A 81 8.95 -3.85 -10.11
C VAL A 81 8.32 -4.80 -11.15
N LYS A 82 6.99 -4.83 -11.24
CA LYS A 82 6.27 -5.74 -12.15
C LYS A 82 6.11 -5.15 -13.55
N ASP A 83 6.15 -6.05 -14.52
CA ASP A 83 5.88 -5.78 -15.93
C ASP A 83 4.49 -5.13 -16.11
N ARG A 84 4.34 -4.29 -17.14
CA ARG A 84 3.09 -3.55 -17.42
C ARG A 84 1.90 -4.50 -17.57
N SER A 85 2.13 -5.68 -18.15
CA SER A 85 1.13 -6.74 -18.33
C SER A 85 0.68 -7.39 -16.99
N ALA A 86 1.60 -7.57 -16.05
CA ALA A 86 1.27 -8.12 -14.74
C ALA A 86 0.53 -7.11 -13.85
N ASN A 87 0.82 -5.82 -14.02
CA ASN A 87 0.10 -4.75 -13.32
C ASN A 87 -1.34 -4.60 -13.81
N THR A 88 -1.62 -4.75 -15.11
CA THR A 88 -2.99 -4.70 -15.63
C THR A 88 -3.84 -5.88 -15.18
N LEU A 89 -3.26 -7.08 -15.05
CA LEU A 89 -3.95 -8.23 -14.45
C LEU A 89 -4.29 -7.98 -12.98
N LEU A 90 -3.34 -7.40 -12.22
CA LEU A 90 -3.57 -7.04 -10.83
C LEU A 90 -4.68 -5.99 -10.69
N ASP A 91 -4.69 -4.98 -11.56
CA ASP A 91 -5.74 -3.95 -11.57
C ASP A 91 -7.12 -4.56 -11.82
N LYS A 92 -7.24 -5.44 -12.80
CA LYS A 92 -8.51 -6.15 -13.05
C LYS A 92 -8.97 -6.95 -11.84
N SER A 93 -8.07 -7.67 -11.17
CA SER A 93 -8.44 -8.39 -9.94
C SER A 93 -8.88 -7.44 -8.83
N ILE A 94 -8.25 -6.28 -8.69
CA ILE A 94 -8.66 -5.26 -7.71
C ILE A 94 -10.03 -4.69 -8.08
N GLU A 95 -10.27 -4.35 -9.35
CA GLU A 95 -11.57 -3.86 -9.83
C GLU A 95 -12.69 -4.86 -9.55
N GLN A 96 -12.49 -6.14 -9.89
CA GLN A 96 -13.45 -7.20 -9.62
C GLN A 96 -13.72 -7.36 -8.12
N PHE A 97 -12.67 -7.34 -7.30
CA PHE A 97 -12.81 -7.38 -5.84
C PHE A 97 -13.62 -6.19 -5.30
N LEU A 98 -13.34 -4.97 -5.78
CA LEU A 98 -14.06 -3.76 -5.35
C LEU A 98 -15.54 -3.77 -5.76
N LEU A 99 -15.85 -4.30 -6.95
CA LEU A 99 -17.23 -4.48 -7.40
C LEU A 99 -17.99 -5.45 -6.48
N LEU A 100 -17.35 -6.59 -6.14
CA LEU A 100 -17.93 -7.57 -5.22
C LEU A 100 -18.05 -7.02 -3.79
N LEU A 101 -17.12 -6.16 -3.37
CA LEU A 101 -17.08 -5.55 -2.04
C LEU A 101 -18.09 -4.40 -1.87
N SER A 102 -18.52 -3.76 -2.97
CA SER A 102 -19.42 -2.59 -2.96
C SER A 102 -20.65 -2.73 -2.05
N PRO A 103 -21.42 -3.85 -2.06
CA PRO A 103 -22.56 -4.02 -1.15
C PRO A 103 -22.18 -4.26 0.32
N TYR A 104 -20.92 -4.56 0.63
CA TYR A 104 -20.44 -4.87 1.97
C TYR A 104 -19.65 -3.73 2.63
N LEU A 105 -19.53 -2.57 1.99
CA LEU A 105 -18.73 -1.43 2.48
C LEU A 105 -19.14 -0.91 3.87
N GLU A 106 -20.37 -1.16 4.29
CA GLU A 106 -20.85 -0.80 5.64
C GLU A 106 -20.23 -1.71 6.73
N LYS A 107 -19.75 -2.90 6.37
CA LYS A 107 -19.10 -3.82 7.31
C LYS A 107 -17.67 -3.37 7.62
N GLN A 108 -17.29 -3.48 8.89
CA GLN A 108 -15.93 -3.19 9.33
C GLN A 108 -14.89 -4.08 8.63
N ALA A 109 -15.22 -5.34 8.35
CA ALA A 109 -14.38 -6.26 7.58
C ALA A 109 -14.06 -5.76 6.16
N ALA A 110 -15.00 -5.07 5.51
CA ALA A 110 -14.75 -4.46 4.20
C ALA A 110 -13.73 -3.32 4.26
N LEU A 111 -13.81 -2.48 5.30
CA LEU A 111 -12.84 -1.41 5.53
C LEU A 111 -11.45 -1.97 5.85
N GLN A 112 -11.37 -3.05 6.62
CA GLN A 112 -10.10 -3.75 6.90
C GLN A 112 -9.45 -4.33 5.64
N ALA A 113 -10.24 -5.00 4.80
CA ALA A 113 -9.74 -5.54 3.53
C ALA A 113 -9.27 -4.42 2.58
N LEU A 114 -10.00 -3.29 2.53
CA LEU A 114 -9.61 -2.11 1.75
C LEU A 114 -8.33 -1.46 2.27
N GLU A 115 -8.15 -1.41 3.58
CA GLU A 115 -6.96 -0.82 4.20
C GLU A 115 -5.68 -1.45 3.64
N TRP A 116 -5.66 -2.78 3.51
CA TRP A 116 -4.54 -3.49 2.90
C TRP A 116 -4.32 -3.09 1.43
N LEU A 117 -5.39 -2.98 0.64
CA LEU A 117 -5.29 -2.57 -0.76
C LEU A 117 -4.79 -1.13 -0.90
N VAL A 118 -5.27 -0.21 -0.07
CA VAL A 118 -4.81 1.20 -0.05
C VAL A 118 -3.34 1.27 0.36
N TYR A 119 -2.96 0.56 1.41
CA TYR A 119 -1.56 0.49 1.86
C TYR A 119 -0.62 0.02 0.75
N ARG A 120 -1.04 -0.99 -0.01
CA ARG A 120 -0.29 -1.59 -1.11
C ARG A 120 -0.21 -0.67 -2.35
N CYS A 121 -1.32 -0.04 -2.75
CA CYS A 121 -1.39 0.77 -3.96
C CYS A 121 -0.78 2.18 -3.80
N THR A 122 -0.80 2.75 -2.59
CA THR A 122 -0.28 4.11 -2.33
C THR A 122 1.26 4.23 -2.47
N ARG A 123 1.98 3.12 -2.64
CA ARG A 123 3.43 3.13 -2.96
C ARG A 123 3.76 3.38 -4.43
N MET A 124 2.81 3.82 -5.26
CA MET A 124 3.14 4.37 -6.57
C MET A 124 3.77 5.75 -6.37
N LYS A 125 5.11 5.83 -6.46
CA LYS A 125 5.80 7.11 -6.59
C LYS A 125 5.21 7.83 -7.80
N ALA A 126 4.73 9.05 -7.57
CA ALA A 126 4.45 10.00 -8.62
C ALA A 126 5.72 10.14 -9.48
N THR A 127 5.65 9.61 -10.69
CA THR A 127 6.39 10.12 -11.84
C THR A 127 5.56 11.21 -12.48
#